data_AF-A0A4S4B418-F1
#
_entry.id   AF-A0A4S4B418-F1
#
_cell.length_a   1.000
_cell.length_b   1.000
_cell.length_c   1.000
_cell.angle_alpha   90.00
_cell.angle_beta   90.00
_cell.angle_gamma   90.00
#
_symmetry.space_group_name_H-M   'P 1'
#
loop_
_entity.id
_entity.type
_entity.pdbx_description
1 polymer ?
#
loop_
_entity_poly.entity_id
_entity_poly.type
_entity_poly.pdbx_seq_one_letter_code
_entity_poly.pdbx_strand_id
1 'polypeptide(L)'
;MKRDRRLVHLSREHHAALRLGRYLLKGGASAALCEQADALAAHFTEEERTLLPLLEANGQHTLARRLTGEHAMLAGLFAHAKQGRGEAEAGQALIDHVRFEERELFPAVERLLGEAAP
;
A
#
# COMPACT_ATOMS: atom_id res chain seq x y z
N MET A 1 -1.36 3.28 23.37
CA MET A 1 -0.57 2.21 22.74
C MET A 1 0.38 2.86 21.74
N LYS A 2 1.68 2.55 21.78
CA LYS A 2 2.61 3.00 20.73
C LYS A 2 2.49 2.04 19.55
N ARG A 3 2.33 2.57 18.34
CA ARG A 3 2.26 1.80 17.09
C ARG A 3 3.51 0.93 16.95
N ASP A 4 3.34 -0.34 16.58
CA ASP A 4 4.44 -1.29 16.40
C ASP A 4 5.48 -0.71 15.42
N ARG A 5 6.78 -0.90 15.70
CA ARG A 5 7.87 -0.33 14.89
C ARG A 5 7.79 -0.75 13.43
N ARG A 6 7.29 -1.96 13.12
CA ARG A 6 7.08 -2.45 11.75
C ARG A 6 6.09 -1.57 11.01
N LEU A 7 4.94 -1.28 11.63
CA LEU A 7 3.89 -0.44 11.03
C LEU A 7 4.32 1.02 10.91
N VAL A 8 5.11 1.53 11.86
CA VAL A 8 5.68 2.89 11.75
C VAL A 8 6.66 2.98 10.58
N HIS A 9 7.42 1.93 10.28
CA HIS A 9 8.33 1.94 9.14
C HIS A 9 7.56 1.98 7.81
N LEU A 10 6.58 1.08 7.63
CA LEU A 10 5.75 1.03 6.43
C LEU A 10 5.00 2.36 6.20
N SER A 11 4.36 2.88 7.25
CA SER A 11 3.60 4.14 7.21
C SER A 11 4.41 5.36 6.76
N ARG A 12 5.75 5.37 6.94
CA ARG A 12 6.59 6.50 6.50
C ARG A 12 6.65 6.63 4.98
N GLU A 13 6.63 5.51 4.27
CA GLU A 13 6.75 5.49 2.81
C GLU A 13 5.43 5.91 2.12
N HIS A 14 4.30 5.77 2.80
CA HIS A 14 2.98 6.25 2.34
C HIS A 14 2.96 7.75 2.00
N HIS A 15 3.78 8.58 2.66
CA HIS A 15 3.86 10.00 2.33
C HIS A 15 4.34 10.24 0.91
N ALA A 16 5.31 9.46 0.44
CA ALA A 16 5.80 9.55 -0.93
C ALA A 16 4.75 9.02 -1.93
N ALA A 17 4.14 7.88 -1.62
CA ALA A 17 3.06 7.28 -2.42
C ALA A 17 1.88 8.25 -2.60
N LEU A 18 1.41 8.90 -1.53
CA LEU A 18 0.32 9.89 -1.59
C LEU A 18 0.68 11.12 -2.43
N ARG A 19 1.93 11.59 -2.38
CA ARG A 19 2.37 12.70 -3.24
C ARG A 19 2.36 12.29 -4.70
N LEU A 20 2.90 11.12 -5.02
CA LEU A 20 2.90 10.57 -6.37
C LEU A 20 1.47 10.37 -6.89
N GLY A 21 0.57 9.79 -6.10
CA GLY A 21 -0.84 9.62 -6.47
C GLY A 21 -1.54 10.93 -6.80
N ARG A 22 -1.26 12.01 -6.04
CA ARG A 22 -1.78 13.36 -6.34
C ARG A 22 -1.22 13.96 -7.62
N TYR A 23 0.03 13.64 -7.97
CA TYR A 23 0.62 14.08 -9.24
C TYR A 23 0.03 13.32 -10.42
N LEU A 24 -0.14 12.00 -10.28
CA LEU A 24 -0.81 11.16 -11.26
C LEU A 24 -2.27 11.60 -11.52
N LEU A 25 -3.00 12.00 -10.48
CA LEU A 25 -4.35 12.60 -10.61
C LEU A 25 -4.37 13.88 -11.46
N LYS A 26 -3.31 14.68 -11.41
CA LYS A 26 -3.19 15.90 -12.23
C LYS A 26 -2.71 15.61 -13.65
N GLY A 27 -2.14 14.43 -13.88
CA GLY A 27 -1.54 13.99 -15.14
C GLY A 27 -0.13 14.53 -15.38
N GLY A 28 0.60 13.89 -16.30
CA GLY A 28 1.97 14.27 -16.65
C GLY A 28 3.02 13.82 -15.64
N ALA A 29 2.69 12.83 -14.80
CA ALA A 29 3.55 12.28 -13.76
C ALA A 29 4.08 10.87 -14.10
N SER A 30 3.92 10.40 -15.33
CA SER A 30 4.43 9.11 -15.81
C SER A 30 5.93 8.93 -15.57
N ALA A 31 6.76 9.97 -15.79
CA ALA A 31 8.19 9.93 -15.51
C ALA A 31 8.50 9.74 -14.02
N ALA A 32 7.82 10.49 -13.15
CA ALA A 32 7.95 10.35 -11.70
C ALA A 32 7.49 8.96 -11.22
N LEU A 33 6.43 8.40 -11.84
CA LEU A 33 6.02 7.03 -11.57
C LEU A 33 7.08 6.01 -12.01
N CYS A 34 7.73 6.19 -13.16
CA CYS A 34 8.83 5.32 -13.59
C CYS A 34 9.98 5.33 -12.58
N GLU A 35 10.37 6.49 -12.07
CA GLU A 35 11.44 6.63 -11.06
C GLU A 35 11.09 5.97 -9.72
N GLN A 36 9.81 5.99 -9.32
CA GLN A 36 9.35 5.47 -8.03
C GLN A 36 8.84 4.03 -8.09
N ALA A 37 8.74 3.43 -9.28
CA ALA A 37 8.06 2.14 -9.44
C ALA A 37 8.74 1.00 -8.68
N ASP A 38 10.08 0.95 -8.70
CA ASP A 38 10.82 -0.09 -8.00
C ASP A 38 10.70 0.07 -6.48
N ALA A 39 10.67 1.31 -5.99
CA ALA A 39 10.44 1.60 -4.58
C ALA A 39 9.03 1.19 -4.13
N LEU A 40 7.99 1.49 -4.94
CA LEU A 40 6.63 1.04 -4.68
C LEU A 40 6.49 -0.49 -4.69
N ALA A 41 7.12 -1.16 -5.66
CA ALA A 41 7.09 -2.63 -5.72
C ALA A 41 7.81 -3.27 -4.53
N ALA A 42 8.94 -2.69 -4.10
CA ALA A 42 9.65 -3.11 -2.90
C ALA A 42 8.80 -2.89 -1.64
N HIS A 43 8.08 -1.77 -1.55
CA HIS A 43 7.17 -1.46 -0.46
C HIS A 43 6.05 -2.51 -0.36
N PHE A 44 5.32 -2.78 -1.45
CA PHE A 44 4.25 -3.80 -1.48
C PHE A 44 4.77 -5.18 -1.08
N THR A 45 5.96 -5.55 -1.54
CA THR A 45 6.61 -6.82 -1.18
C THR A 45 6.90 -6.89 0.32
N GLU A 46 7.39 -5.79 0.92
CA GLU A 46 7.68 -5.72 2.35
C GLU A 46 6.41 -5.82 3.19
N GLU A 47 5.33 -5.16 2.77
CA GLU A 47 4.02 -5.23 3.41
C GLU A 47 3.46 -6.65 3.36
N GLU A 48 3.45 -7.28 2.19
CA GLU A 48 2.98 -8.66 2.06
C GLU A 48 3.79 -9.62 2.94
N ARG A 49 5.13 -9.51 2.90
CA ARG A 49 6.03 -10.33 3.71
C ARG A 49 5.79 -10.17 5.21
N THR A 50 5.49 -8.96 5.66
CA THR A 50 5.35 -8.63 7.08
C THR A 50 3.94 -8.88 7.60
N LEU A 51 2.92 -8.57 6.81
CA LEU A 51 1.53 -8.51 7.25
C LEU A 51 0.76 -9.79 6.92
N LEU A 52 0.99 -10.43 5.77
CA LEU A 52 0.23 -11.63 5.39
C LEU A 52 0.34 -12.76 6.40
N PRO A 53 1.53 -13.13 6.93
CA PRO A 53 1.62 -14.19 7.93
C PRO A 53 0.81 -13.90 9.19
N LEU A 54 0.76 -12.63 9.63
CA LEU A 54 0.00 -12.21 10.80
C LEU A 54 -1.51 -12.27 10.53
N LEU A 55 -1.94 -11.80 9.35
CA LEU A 55 -3.35 -11.81 8.97
C LEU A 55 -3.88 -13.23 8.81
N GLU A 56 -3.15 -14.09 8.09
CA GLU A 56 -3.53 -15.49 7.85
C GLU A 56 -3.58 -16.31 9.15
N ALA A 57 -2.57 -16.18 10.01
CA ALA A 57 -2.53 -16.90 11.29
C ALA A 57 -3.67 -16.51 12.24
N ASN A 58 -4.27 -15.33 12.07
CA ASN A 58 -5.36 -14.81 12.89
C ASN A 58 -6.71 -14.79 12.15
N GLY A 59 -6.84 -15.55 11.04
CA GLY A 59 -8.09 -15.70 10.30
C GLY A 59 -8.57 -14.45 9.55
N GLN A 60 -7.72 -13.42 9.39
CA GLN A 60 -8.04 -12.18 8.68
C GLN A 60 -7.90 -12.32 7.14
N HIS A 61 -8.42 -13.42 6.59
CA HIS A 61 -8.28 -13.76 5.16
C HIS A 61 -8.88 -12.72 4.21
N THR A 62 -9.90 -11.96 4.65
CA THR A 62 -10.48 -10.88 3.83
C THR A 62 -9.53 -9.70 3.68
N LEU A 63 -8.82 -9.32 4.74
CA LEU A 63 -7.80 -8.27 4.68
C LEU A 63 -6.59 -8.71 3.87
N ALA A 64 -6.12 -9.95 4.06
CA ALA A 64 -5.02 -10.53 3.30
C ALA A 64 -5.29 -10.57 1.78
N ARG A 65 -6.49 -11.02 1.38
CA ARG A 65 -6.92 -11.01 -0.03
C ARG A 65 -7.08 -9.61 -0.59
N ARG A 66 -7.56 -8.65 0.21
CA ARG A 66 -7.70 -7.26 -0.23
C ARG A 66 -6.34 -6.63 -0.48
N LEU A 67 -5.37 -6.79 0.43
CA LEU A 67 -4.01 -6.28 0.29
C LEU A 67 -3.35 -6.76 -1.02
N THR A 68 -3.27 -8.08 -1.19
CA THR A 68 -2.67 -8.69 -2.39
C THR A 68 -3.44 -8.35 -3.68
N GLY A 69 -4.77 -8.27 -3.60
CA GLY A 69 -5.61 -7.88 -4.73
C GLY A 69 -5.39 -6.42 -5.17
N GLU A 70 -5.31 -5.49 -4.22
CA GLU A 70 -5.05 -4.07 -4.51
C GLU A 70 -3.63 -3.88 -5.06
N HIS A 71 -2.62 -4.60 -4.55
CA HIS A 71 -1.25 -4.57 -5.11
C HIS A 71 -1.20 -5.05 -6.55
N ALA A 72 -1.84 -6.19 -6.85
CA ALA A 72 -1.89 -6.72 -8.22
C ALA A 72 -2.60 -5.76 -9.18
N MET A 73 -3.70 -5.15 -8.73
CA MET A 73 -4.42 -4.13 -9.48
C MET A 73 -3.54 -2.90 -9.75
N LEU A 74 -2.87 -2.37 -8.72
CA LEU A 74 -1.97 -1.22 -8.84
C LEU A 74 -0.81 -1.49 -9.80
N ALA A 75 -0.22 -2.68 -9.76
CA ALA A 75 0.83 -3.06 -10.70
C ALA A 75 0.35 -2.98 -12.17
N GLY A 76 -0.88 -3.44 -12.44
CA GLY A 76 -1.51 -3.32 -13.75
C GLY A 76 -1.75 -1.87 -14.17
N LEU A 77 -2.32 -1.06 -13.28
CA LEU A 77 -2.56 0.37 -13.52
C LEU A 77 -1.26 1.12 -13.77
N PHE A 78 -0.21 0.83 -13.02
CA PHE A 78 1.10 1.46 -13.21
C PHE A 78 1.74 1.09 -14.54
N ALA A 79 1.55 -0.13 -15.05
CA ALA A 79 2.05 -0.50 -16.37
C ALA A 79 1.48 0.39 -17.49
N HIS A 80 0.21 0.81 -17.37
CA HIS A 80 -0.42 1.76 -18.29
C HIS A 80 -0.01 3.21 -18.00
N ALA A 81 -0.01 3.63 -16.74
CA ALA A 81 0.31 5.00 -16.33
C ALA A 81 1.75 5.40 -16.64
N LYS A 82 2.71 4.47 -16.58
CA LYS A 82 4.09 4.68 -17.05
C LYS A 82 4.18 5.08 -18.53
N GLN A 83 3.17 4.73 -19.33
CA GLN A 83 3.06 5.10 -20.74
C GLN A 83 2.17 6.35 -20.94
N GLY A 84 1.85 7.07 -19.87
CA GLY A 84 0.96 8.24 -19.89
C GLY A 84 -0.53 7.92 -20.04
N ARG A 85 -0.93 6.65 -19.84
CA ARG A 85 -2.33 6.20 -20.00
C ARG A 85 -2.95 5.87 -18.66
N GLY A 86 -4.14 6.41 -18.36
CA GLY A 86 -4.83 6.08 -17.11
C GLY A 86 -4.11 6.58 -15.85
N GLU A 87 -3.30 7.65 -15.95
CA GLU A 87 -2.58 8.20 -14.79
C GLU A 87 -3.54 8.57 -13.65
N ALA A 88 -4.67 9.22 -13.96
CA ALA A 88 -5.63 9.60 -12.93
C ALA A 88 -6.24 8.39 -12.20
N GLU A 89 -6.51 7.31 -12.91
CA GLU A 89 -7.01 6.07 -12.33
C GLU A 89 -5.96 5.43 -11.40
N ALA A 90 -4.71 5.33 -11.87
CA ALA A 90 -3.59 4.83 -11.08
C ALA A 90 -3.34 5.69 -9.83
N GLY A 91 -3.42 7.01 -9.97
CA GLY A 91 -3.24 7.96 -8.87
C GLY A 91 -4.34 7.86 -7.82
N GLN A 92 -5.60 7.73 -8.25
CA GLN A 92 -6.73 7.54 -7.35
C GLN A 92 -6.63 6.20 -6.61
N ALA A 93 -6.36 5.12 -7.34
CA ALA A 93 -6.18 3.79 -6.75
C ALA A 93 -5.07 3.77 -5.70
N LEU A 94 -3.92 4.41 -5.97
CA LEU A 94 -2.81 4.48 -5.02
C LEU A 94 -3.19 5.23 -3.74
N ILE A 95 -3.95 6.33 -3.86
CA ILE A 95 -4.42 7.09 -2.70
C ILE A 95 -5.41 6.28 -1.87
N ASP A 96 -6.34 5.57 -2.52
CA ASP A 96 -7.34 4.78 -1.83
C ASP A 96 -6.74 3.56 -1.15
N HIS A 97 -5.75 2.94 -1.78
CA HIS A 97 -4.96 1.87 -1.19
C HIS A 97 -4.24 2.31 0.09
N VAL A 98 -3.46 3.41 0.05
CA VAL A 98 -2.80 3.94 1.26
C VAL A 98 -3.80 4.29 2.36
N ARG A 99 -4.99 4.79 2.00
CA ARG A 99 -6.06 5.08 2.98
C ARG A 99 -6.61 3.81 3.61
N PHE A 100 -6.81 2.77 2.82
CA PHE A 100 -7.20 1.45 3.32
C PHE A 100 -6.16 0.94 4.34
N GLU A 101 -4.88 1.04 4.01
CA GLU A 101 -3.82 0.54 4.88
C GLU A 101 -3.78 1.27 6.22
N GLU A 102 -3.79 2.60 6.17
CA GLU A 102 -3.72 3.42 7.38
C GLU A 102 -4.97 3.34 8.26
N ARG A 103 -6.16 3.23 7.65
CA ARG A 103 -7.43 3.35 8.38
C ARG A 103 -8.04 2.01 8.76
N GLU A 104 -7.72 0.95 8.03
CA GLU A 104 -8.33 -0.37 8.21
C GLU A 104 -7.27 -1.42 8.52
N LEU A 105 -6.29 -1.62 7.63
CA LEU A 105 -5.32 -2.71 7.74
C LEU A 105 -4.42 -2.59 8.97
N PHE A 106 -3.71 -1.48 9.11
CA PHE A 106 -2.73 -1.30 10.17
C PHE A 106 -3.42 -1.28 11.55
N PRO A 107 -4.56 -0.59 11.76
CA PRO A 107 -5.29 -0.71 13.02
C PRO A 107 -5.75 -2.13 13.34
N ALA A 108 -6.10 -2.95 12.33
CA ALA A 108 -6.42 -4.35 12.56
C ALA A 108 -5.19 -5.14 13.00
N VAL A 109 -4.06 -4.97 12.32
CA VAL A 109 -2.78 -5.61 12.69
C VAL A 109 -2.31 -5.17 14.08
N GLU A 110 -2.47 -3.89 14.45
CA GLU A 110 -2.15 -3.39 15.79
C GLU A 110 -2.97 -4.08 16.88
N ARG A 111 -4.26 -4.35 16.63
CA ARG A 111 -5.10 -5.10 17.58
C ARG A 111 -4.61 -6.53 17.75
N LEU A 112 -4.30 -7.23 16.65
CA LEU A 112 -3.75 -8.59 16.70
C LEU A 112 -2.43 -8.66 17.47
N LEU A 113 -1.55 -7.68 17.26
CA LEU A 113 -0.27 -7.60 17.96
C LEU A 113 -0.43 -7.22 19.44
N GLY A 114 -1.45 -6.42 19.78
CA GLY A 114 -1.79 -6.06 21.15
C GLY A 114 -2.44 -7.19 21.94
N GLU A 115 -3.26 -8.02 21.29
CA GLU A 115 -3.88 -9.22 21.87
C GLU A 115 -2.87 -10.36 22.05
N ALA A 116 -1.79 -10.38 21.27
CA ALA A 116 -0.70 -11.34 21.40
C ALA A 116 0.32 -10.98 22.51
N ALA A 117 0.17 -9.83 23.19
CA ALA A 117 1.00 -9.47 24.32
C ALA A 117 0.42 -10.09 25.62
N PRO A 118 1.19 -10.92 26.36
CA PRO A 118 0.74 -11.57 27.60
C PRO A 118 0.46 -10.60 28.75
#